data_AF-A0A351SV29-F1
#
_entry.id   AF-A0A351SV29-F1
#
_cell.length_a   1.000
_cell.length_b   1.000
_cell.length_c   1.000
_cell.angle_alpha   90.00
_cell.angle_beta   90.00
_cell.angle_gamma   90.00
#
_symmetry.space_group_name_H-M   'P 1'
#
loop_
_entity.id
_entity.type
_entity.pdbx_description
1 polymer ?
#
loop_
_entity_poly.entity_id
_entity_poly.type
_entity_poly.pdbx_seq_one_letter_code
_entity_poly.pdbx_strand_id
1 'polypeptide(L)' 'MIGFKTLEFVGEVMQAFGVLFVTVQLWGPAWGLGKRLHLGDPAGSWLHLVREGLLLLVVGSALHILAEFF' A
#
# COMPACT_ATOMS: atom_id res chain seq x y z
N MET A 1 11.94 9.18 -20.80
CA MET A 1 12.06 7.70 -20.86
C MET A 1 11.91 7.22 -19.43
N ILE A 2 10.95 6.35 -19.09
CA ILE A 2 10.76 5.94 -17.69
C ILE A 2 12.06 5.25 -17.29
N GLY A 3 12.79 5.86 -16.37
CA GLY A 3 14.04 5.29 -15.88
C GLY A 3 13.72 3.98 -15.19
N PHE A 4 14.52 2.95 -15.44
CA PHE A 4 14.40 1.65 -14.76
C PHE A 4 14.29 1.82 -13.23
N LYS A 5 15.01 2.81 -12.68
CA LYS A 5 14.97 3.22 -11.27
C LYS A 5 13.59 3.64 -10.76
N THR A 6 12.80 4.35 -11.57
CA THR A 6 11.46 4.82 -11.16
C THR A 6 10.49 3.64 -11.09
N LEU A 7 10.63 2.67 -12.01
CA LEU A 7 9.83 1.45 -11.98
C LEU A 7 10.22 0.53 -10.81
N GLU A 8 11.52 0.44 -10.52
CA GLU A 8 12.08 -0.31 -9.39
C GLU A 8 11.58 0.27 -8.06
N PHE A 9 11.60 1.59 -7.91
CA PHE A 9 11.02 2.28 -6.75
C PHE A 9 9.53 1.97 -6.57
N VAL A 10 8.72 2.03 -7.64
CA VAL A 10 7.29 1.67 -7.56
C VAL A 10 7.13 0.21 -7.11
N GLY A 11 7.94 -0.70 -7.66
CA GLY A 11 7.95 -2.11 -7.27
C GLY A 11 8.28 -2.32 -5.78
N GLU A 12 9.32 -1.67 -5.28
CA GLU A 12 9.73 -1.73 -3.87
C GLU A 12 8.62 -1.23 -2.94
N VAL A 13 7.98 -0.11 -3.27
CA VAL A 13 6.92 0.44 -2.42
C VAL A 13 5.67 -0.44 -2.47
N MET A 14 5.28 -0.97 -3.63
CA MET A 14 4.19 -1.95 -3.72
C MET A 14 4.47 -3.19 -2.87
N GLN A 15 5.72 -3.69 -2.90
CA GLN A 15 6.14 -4.83 -2.09
C GLN A 15 6.07 -4.49 -0.58
N ALA A 16 6.51 -3.31 -0.17
CA ALA A 16 6.45 -2.87 1.23
C ALA A 16 5.00 -2.79 1.76
N PHE A 17 4.06 -2.24 0.98
CA PHE A 17 2.64 -2.22 1.34
C PHE A 17 2.03 -3.62 1.39
N GLY A 18 2.40 -4.50 0.45
CA GLY A 18 1.98 -5.90 0.46
C GLY A 18 2.45 -6.64 1.72
N VAL A 19 3.72 -6.45 2.12
CA VAL A 19 4.27 -7.02 3.35
C VAL A 19 3.54 -6.47 4.58
N LEU A 20 3.37 -5.16 4.67
CA LEU A 20 2.64 -4.52 5.77
C LEU A 20 1.22 -5.08 5.90
N PHE A 21 0.50 -5.26 4.79
CA PHE A 21 -0.84 -5.84 4.77
C PHE A 21 -0.85 -7.25 5.37
N VAL A 22 0.05 -8.13 4.89
CA VAL A 22 0.14 -9.52 5.37
C VAL A 22 0.56 -9.55 6.85
N THR A 23 1.55 -8.75 7.24
CA THR A 23 2.02 -8.69 8.63
C THR A 23 0.90 -8.28 9.58
N VAL A 24 0.14 -7.22 9.26
CA VAL A 24 -0.98 -6.79 10.12
C VAL A 24 -2.12 -7.80 10.09
N GLN A 25 -2.41 -8.47 8.97
CA GLN A 25 -3.44 -9.51 8.95
C GLN A 25 -3.09 -10.73 9.80
N LEU A 26 -1.83 -11.16 9.78
CA LEU A 26 -1.39 -12.33 10.53
C LEU A 26 -1.16 -12.01 12.02
N TRP A 27 -0.55 -10.88 12.33
CA TRP A 27 -0.07 -10.56 13.68
C TRP A 27 -0.86 -9.46 14.38
N GLY A 28 -1.63 -8.66 13.64
CA GLY A 28 -2.46 -7.59 14.19
C GLY A 28 -3.45 -8.05 15.28
N PRO A 29 -4.06 -9.24 15.21
CA PRO A 29 -4.87 -9.76 16.31
C PRO A 29 -4.08 -9.91 17.62
N ALA A 30 -2.84 -10.41 17.55
CA ALA A 30 -1.96 -10.55 18.71
C ALA A 30 -1.53 -9.18 19.27
N TRP A 31 -1.52 -8.13 18.45
CA TRP A 31 -1.27 -6.74 18.84
C TRP A 31 -2.54 -6.01 19.32
N GLY A 32 -3.68 -6.70 19.42
CA GLY A 32 -4.96 -6.09 19.82
C GLY A 32 -5.61 -5.20 18.75
N LEU A 33 -5.13 -5.26 17.50
CA LEU A 33 -5.65 -4.49 16.38
C LEU A 33 -6.90 -5.10 15.76
N GLY A 34 -7.18 -6.38 16.00
CA GLY A 34 -8.28 -7.14 15.38
C GLY A 34 -9.63 -6.40 15.38
N LYS A 35 -10.07 -5.91 16.55
CA LYS A 35 -11.35 -5.17 16.67
C LYS A 35 -11.27 -3.72 16.18
N ARG A 36 -10.13 -3.05 16.36
CA ARG A 36 -9.98 -1.63 15.98
C ARG A 36 -9.90 -1.44 14.48
N LEU A 37 -9.29 -2.39 13.80
CA LEU A 37 -9.03 -2.38 12.37
C LEU A 37 -9.99 -3.28 11.59
N HIS A 38 -10.90 -3.97 12.28
CA HIS A 38 -11.81 -4.96 11.69
C HIS A 38 -11.04 -5.96 10.80
N LEU A 39 -9.96 -6.52 11.33
CA LEU A 39 -9.08 -7.42 10.58
C LEU A 39 -9.84 -8.69 10.17
N GLY A 40 -9.87 -8.99 8.87
CA GLY A 40 -10.59 -10.14 8.31
C GLY A 40 -12.03 -9.84 7.90
N ASP A 41 -12.55 -8.65 8.20
CA ASP A 41 -13.80 -8.16 7.62
C ASP A 41 -13.53 -7.60 6.20
N PRO A 42 -14.16 -8.14 5.14
CA PRO A 42 -14.03 -7.60 3.79
C PRO A 42 -14.53 -6.16 3.64
N ALA A 43 -15.40 -5.68 4.54
CA ALA A 43 -15.85 -4.29 4.64
C ALA A 43 -15.11 -3.50 5.74
N GLY A 44 -14.09 -4.09 6.35
CA GLY A 44 -13.34 -3.49 7.45
C GLY A 44 -12.52 -2.27 7.03
N SER A 45 -12.36 -1.32 7.96
CA SER A 45 -11.64 -0.06 7.76
C SER A 45 -10.17 -0.27 7.39
N TRP A 46 -9.54 -1.36 7.83
CA TRP A 46 -8.15 -1.71 7.46
C TRP A 46 -7.98 -2.00 5.98
N LEU A 47 -8.88 -2.79 5.42
CA LEU A 47 -8.82 -3.19 4.02
C LEU A 47 -9.04 -1.97 3.12
N HIS A 48 -9.93 -1.06 3.53
CA HIS A 48 -10.08 0.25 2.89
C HIS A 48 -8.83 1.11 3.01
N LEU A 49 -8.24 1.23 4.20
CA LEU A 49 -7.05 2.06 4.42
C LEU A 49 -5.85 1.59 3.60
N VAL A 50 -5.62 0.28 3.53
CA VAL A 50 -4.54 -0.29 2.70
C VAL A 50 -4.83 -0.11 1.21
N ARG A 51 -6.07 -0.35 0.78
CA ARG A 51 -6.48 -0.14 -0.62
C ARG A 51 -6.32 1.31 -1.06
N GLU A 52 -6.78 2.26 -0.25
CA GLU A 52 -6.66 3.68 -0.54
C GLU A 52 -5.20 4.15 -0.48
N GLY A 53 -4.41 3.67 0.48
CA GLY A 53 -2.97 3.94 0.54
C GLY A 53 -2.23 3.46 -0.72
N LEU A 54 -2.53 2.24 -1.18
CA LEU A 54 -1.98 1.71 -2.44
C LEU A 54 -2.43 2.52 -3.66
N LEU A 55 -3.70 2.90 -3.74
CA LEU A 55 -4.21 3.76 -4.81
C LEU A 55 -3.51 5.11 -4.85
N LEU A 56 -3.38 5.75 -3.69
CA LEU A 56 -2.75 7.07 -3.56
C LEU A 56 -1.26 7.01 -3.95
N LEU A 57 -0.57 5.93 -3.59
CA LEU A 57 0.81 5.68 -3.99
C LEU A 57 0.94 5.50 -5.51
N VAL A 58 0.08 4.70 -6.13
CA VAL A 58 0.10 4.47 -7.59
C VAL A 58 -0.15 5.79 -8.33
N VAL A 59 -1.16 6.56 -7.89
CA VAL A 59 -1.47 7.87 -8.48
C VAL A 59 -0.32 8.85 -8.26
N GLY A 60 0.23 8.94 -7.06
CA GLY A 60 1.37 9.82 -6.76
C GLY A 60 2.62 9.48 -7.57
N SER A 61 2.90 8.19 -7.74
CA SER A 61 4.02 7.72 -8.57
C SER A 61 3.79 8.02 -10.05
N ALA A 62 2.56 7.83 -10.55
CA ALA A 62 2.19 8.20 -11.92
C ALA A 62 2.32 9.71 -12.16
N LEU A 63 1.88 10.54 -11.21
CA LEU A 63 2.04 11.99 -11.27
C LEU A 63 3.51 12.42 -11.25
N HIS A 64 4.33 11.78 -10.41
CA HIS A 64 5.77 12.04 -10.36
C HIS A 64 6.45 11.69 -11.68
N ILE A 65 6.13 10.53 -12.25
CA ILE A 65 6.59 10.14 -13.59
C ILE A 65 6.16 11.17 -14.63
N LEU A 66 4.89 11.59 -14.65
CA LEU A 66 4.44 12.59 -15.60
C LEU A 66 5.20 13.92 -15.42
N ALA A 67 5.42 14.36 -14.19
CA ALA A 67 6.15 15.58 -13.88
C ALA A 67 7.63 15.54 -14.29
N GLU A 68 8.27 14.37 -14.35
CA GLU A 68 9.65 14.26 -14.87
C GLU A 68 9.75 14.39 -16.39
N PHE A 69 8.63 14.33 -17.11
CA PHE A 69 8.58 14.39 -18.58
C PHE A 69 8.10 15.73 -19.14
N PHE A 70 7.58 16.63 -18.29
CA PHE A 70 7.14 17.99 -18.64
C PHE A 70 8.04 19.03 -17.99
#